data_AF-A0A852UKU9-F1
#
_entry.id   AF-A0A852UKU9-F1
#
_cell.length_a   1.000
_cell.length_b   1.000
_cell.length_c   1.000
_cell.angle_alpha   90.00
_cell.angle_beta   90.00
_cell.angle_gamma   90.00
#
_symmetry.space_group_name_H-M   'P 1'
#
loop_
_entity.id
_entity.type
_entity.pdbx_description
1 polymer ?
#
loop_
_entity_poly.entity_id
_entity_poly.type
_entity_poly.pdbx_seq_one_letter_code
_entity_poly.pdbx_strand_id
1 'polypeptide(L)'
;MPSEEKRIDKELLAPYFEHWETMRDKIEAFYNQKDQQAVGQMESAIKIYSELLKNGGKVIDDRKGKVVYTLLPLNGEERFEFVKDKISSHYAYIQLDALFTETKKKVARLSIQQK
;
A
#
# COMPACT_ATOMS: atom_id res chain seq x y z
N MET A 1 15.17 -9.22 15.73
CA MET A 1 14.39 -9.29 14.47
C MET A 1 13.20 -10.19 14.74
N PRO A 2 11.94 -9.78 14.51
CA PRO A 2 10.80 -10.70 14.62
C PRO A 2 11.00 -11.87 13.65
N SER A 3 10.68 -13.09 14.11
CA SER A 3 10.63 -14.28 13.25
C SER A 3 9.71 -14.02 12.05
N GLU A 4 10.02 -14.61 10.89
CA GLU A 4 9.28 -14.39 9.65
C GLU A 4 7.78 -14.70 9.78
N GLU A 5 7.43 -15.60 10.70
CA GLU A 5 6.06 -16.01 11.07
C GLU A 5 5.19 -14.91 11.71
N LYS A 6 5.78 -13.80 12.21
CA LYS A 6 5.02 -12.70 12.84
C LYS A 6 4.84 -11.45 11.97
N ARG A 7 5.32 -11.46 10.73
CA ARG A 7 5.31 -10.27 9.86
C ARG A 7 3.95 -9.94 9.25
N ILE A 8 3.02 -10.91 9.22
CA ILE A 8 1.67 -10.74 8.69
C ILE A 8 0.64 -10.83 9.82
N ASP A 9 0.91 -10.09 10.88
CA ASP A 9 -0.01 -9.89 11.98
C ASP A 9 -0.95 -8.72 11.65
N LYS A 10 -2.27 -8.94 11.80
CA LYS A 10 -3.29 -7.92 11.52
C LYS A 10 -3.16 -6.71 12.43
N GLU A 11 -2.85 -6.92 13.71
CA GLU A 11 -2.72 -5.86 14.71
C GLU A 11 -1.48 -5.03 14.45
N LEU A 12 -0.37 -5.68 14.05
CA LEU A 12 0.87 -4.98 13.68
C LEU A 12 0.69 -4.10 12.43
N LEU A 13 -0.12 -4.55 11.46
CA LEU A 13 -0.30 -3.85 10.19
C LEU A 13 -1.52 -2.91 10.17
N ALA A 14 -2.43 -3.01 11.13
CA ALA A 14 -3.62 -2.15 11.24
C ALA A 14 -3.31 -0.65 11.20
N PRO A 15 -2.25 -0.13 11.89
CA PRO A 15 -1.96 1.29 11.91
C PRO A 15 -1.71 1.90 10.52
N TYR A 16 -1.17 1.14 9.56
CA TYR A 16 -0.94 1.63 8.20
C TYR A 16 -2.26 1.89 7.47
N PHE A 17 -3.26 1.03 7.69
CA PHE A 17 -4.58 1.18 7.08
C PHE A 17 -5.37 2.31 7.74
N GLU A 18 -5.32 2.43 9.07
CA GLU A 18 -5.98 3.53 9.79
C GLU A 18 -5.40 4.89 9.40
N HIS A 19 -4.08 4.96 9.22
CA HIS A 19 -3.42 6.17 8.72
C HIS A 19 -3.89 6.48 7.29
N TRP A 20 -3.96 5.49 6.40
CA TRP A 20 -4.50 5.67 5.05
C TRP A 20 -5.94 6.21 5.06
N GLU A 21 -6.85 5.61 5.83
CA GLU A 21 -8.25 6.06 5.90
C GLU A 21 -8.34 7.54 6.32
N THR A 22 -7.49 7.97 7.26
CA THR A 22 -7.44 9.36 7.73
C THR A 22 -6.91 10.33 6.66
N MET A 23 -6.03 9.86 5.78
CA MET A 23 -5.44 10.67 4.70
C MET A 23 -6.29 10.68 3.44
N ARG A 24 -6.98 9.58 3.14
CA ARG A 24 -7.74 9.38 1.90
C ARG A 24 -8.70 10.53 1.65
N ASP A 25 -9.55 10.84 2.63
CA ASP A 25 -10.59 11.85 2.49
C ASP A 25 -10.00 13.26 2.32
N LYS A 26 -8.83 13.52 2.94
CA LYS A 26 -8.10 14.79 2.78
C LYS A 26 -7.50 14.93 1.38
N ILE A 27 -6.88 13.85 0.88
CA ILE A 27 -6.28 13.83 -0.46
C ILE A 27 -7.36 14.05 -1.52
N GLU A 28 -8.51 13.39 -1.39
CA GLU A 28 -9.63 13.53 -2.30
C GLU A 28 -10.16 14.98 -2.33
N ALA A 29 -10.32 15.60 -1.16
CA ALA A 29 -10.72 17.00 -1.05
C ALA A 29 -9.73 17.93 -1.78
N PHE A 30 -8.42 17.74 -1.59
CA PHE A 30 -7.42 18.55 -2.28
C PHE A 30 -7.43 18.37 -3.80
N TYR A 31 -7.62 17.15 -4.29
CA TYR A 31 -7.76 16.92 -5.74
C TYR A 31 -9.00 17.61 -6.32
N ASN A 32 -10.13 17.52 -5.63
CA ASN A 32 -11.37 18.18 -6.05
C ASN A 32 -11.23 19.70 -6.08
N GLN A 33 -10.42 20.27 -5.17
CA GLN A 33 -10.11 21.69 -5.12
C GLN A 33 -8.97 22.11 -6.06
N LYS A 34 -8.31 21.16 -6.75
CA LYS A 34 -7.08 21.38 -7.52
C LYS A 34 -5.97 22.03 -6.69
N ASP A 35 -5.94 21.71 -5.40
CA ASP A 35 -4.96 22.22 -4.47
C ASP A 35 -3.61 21.48 -4.65
N GLN A 36 -2.52 22.24 -4.71
CA GLN A 36 -1.17 21.70 -4.84
C GLN A 36 -0.74 20.89 -3.60
N GLN A 37 -1.40 21.06 -2.47
CA GLN A 37 -1.21 20.24 -1.26
C GLN A 37 -1.53 18.75 -1.49
N ALA A 38 -2.33 18.41 -2.51
CA ALA A 38 -2.62 17.02 -2.88
C ALA A 38 -1.33 16.21 -3.11
N VAL A 39 -0.32 16.81 -3.75
CA VAL A 39 0.94 16.12 -4.06
C VAL A 39 1.71 15.78 -2.77
N GLY A 40 1.84 16.73 -1.83
CA GLY A 40 2.53 16.47 -0.56
C GLY A 40 1.84 15.41 0.31
N GLN A 41 0.50 15.37 0.28
CA GLN A 41 -0.26 14.32 0.95
C GLN A 41 -0.08 12.96 0.26
N MET A 42 -0.07 12.92 -1.07
CA MET A 42 0.19 11.71 -1.84
C MET A 42 1.61 11.17 -1.60
N GLU A 43 2.64 12.01 -1.51
CA GLU A 43 4.00 11.58 -1.18
C GLU A 43 4.06 10.90 0.18
N SER A 44 3.33 11.46 1.15
CA SER A 44 3.23 10.89 2.50
C SER A 44 2.50 9.53 2.47
N ALA A 45 1.42 9.42 1.70
CA ALA A 45 0.70 8.16 1.54
C ALA A 45 1.53 7.07 0.82
N ILE A 46 2.33 7.45 -0.18
CA ILE A 46 3.26 6.54 -0.88
C ILE A 46 4.34 6.01 0.08
N LYS A 47 4.83 6.84 1.01
CA LYS A 47 5.79 6.41 2.03
C LYS A 47 5.16 5.37 2.97
N ILE A 48 3.95 5.64 3.47
CA ILE A 48 3.19 4.72 4.32
C ILE A 48 2.94 3.39 3.61
N TYR A 49 2.52 3.43 2.34
CA TYR A 49 2.31 2.21 1.55
C TYR A 49 3.61 1.42 1.35
N SER A 50 4.72 2.12 1.09
CA SER A 50 6.04 1.49 0.97
C SER A 50 6.47 0.80 2.26
N GLU A 51 6.21 1.42 3.41
CA GLU A 51 6.51 0.85 4.73
C GLU A 51 5.63 -0.35 5.05
N LEU A 52 4.33 -0.30 4.74
CA LEU A 52 3.42 -1.43 4.84
C LEU A 52 3.96 -2.64 4.07
N LEU A 53 4.36 -2.44 2.81
CA LEU A 53 4.93 -3.50 1.97
C LEU A 53 6.22 -4.08 2.58
N LYS A 54 7.12 -3.21 3.07
CA LYS A 54 8.38 -3.65 3.71
C LYS A 54 8.13 -4.46 4.98
N ASN A 55 7.21 -4.03 5.83
CA ASN A 55 6.88 -4.73 7.07
C ASN A 55 6.22 -6.08 6.82
N GLY A 56 5.40 -6.18 5.76
CA GLY A 56 4.85 -7.44 5.29
C GLY A 56 5.86 -8.43 4.73
N GLY A 57 7.11 -8.02 4.55
CA GLY A 57 8.20 -8.87 4.07
C GLY A 57 8.20 -9.09 2.56
N LYS A 58 9.06 -10.03 2.13
CA LYS A 58 9.25 -10.40 0.73
C LYS A 58 9.20 -11.92 0.56
N VAL A 59 8.79 -12.36 -0.62
CA VAL A 59 8.81 -13.76 -1.06
C VAL A 59 9.44 -13.87 -2.44
N ILE A 60 9.90 -15.06 -2.81
CA ILE A 60 10.27 -15.36 -4.20
C ILE A 60 8.98 -15.60 -4.99
N ASP A 61 8.80 -14.88 -6.09
CA ASP A 61 7.79 -15.20 -7.10
C ASP A 61 8.39 -16.24 -8.05
N ASP A 62 8.04 -17.51 -7.84
CA ASP A 62 8.57 -18.64 -8.63
C ASP A 62 8.29 -18.52 -10.13
N ARG A 63 7.23 -17.78 -10.53
CA ARG A 63 6.89 -17.59 -11.94
C ARG A 63 7.81 -16.60 -12.63
N LYS A 64 8.26 -15.59 -11.89
CA LYS A 64 9.12 -14.51 -12.38
C LYS A 64 10.58 -14.68 -11.99
N GLY A 65 10.90 -15.64 -11.12
CA GLY A 65 12.24 -15.87 -10.58
C GLY A 65 12.79 -14.66 -9.81
N LYS A 66 11.93 -13.82 -9.22
CA LYS A 66 12.34 -12.57 -8.55
C LYS A 66 11.73 -12.41 -7.18
N VAL A 67 12.43 -11.70 -6.30
CA VAL A 67 11.94 -11.36 -4.96
C VAL A 67 10.94 -10.22 -5.07
N VAL A 68 9.71 -10.44 -4.57
CA VAL A 68 8.62 -9.46 -4.55
C VAL A 68 8.13 -9.22 -3.12
N TYR A 69 7.45 -8.10 -2.87
CA TYR A 69 6.80 -7.90 -1.56
C TYR A 69 5.65 -8.87 -1.37
N THR A 70 5.61 -9.52 -0.20
CA THR A 70 4.58 -10.51 0.14
C THR A 70 3.18 -9.92 0.05
N LEU A 71 3.03 -8.65 0.42
CA LEU A 71 1.76 -7.95 0.47
C LEU A 71 1.36 -7.25 -0.84
N LEU A 72 2.22 -7.26 -1.87
CA LEU A 72 1.91 -6.61 -3.14
C LEU A 72 0.75 -7.32 -3.86
N PRO A 73 -0.30 -6.61 -4.30
CA PRO A 73 -1.41 -7.23 -5.04
C PRO A 73 -1.02 -7.54 -6.50
N LEU A 74 -1.95 -8.12 -7.26
CA LEU A 74 -1.75 -8.42 -8.68
C LEU A 74 -1.47 -7.12 -9.45
N ASN A 75 -0.45 -7.13 -10.31
CA ASN A 75 0.07 -5.96 -11.03
C ASN A 75 0.44 -4.78 -10.10
N GLY A 76 0.65 -5.04 -8.80
CA GLY A 76 0.85 -3.98 -7.81
C GLY A 76 2.17 -3.23 -7.99
N GLU A 77 3.17 -3.84 -8.62
CA GLU A 77 4.45 -3.19 -8.94
C GLU A 77 4.25 -2.06 -9.96
N GLU A 78 3.72 -2.39 -11.13
CA GLU A 78 3.42 -1.46 -12.23
C GLU A 78 2.44 -0.36 -11.77
N ARG A 79 1.40 -0.73 -11.01
CA ARG A 79 0.44 0.23 -10.48
C ARG A 79 1.09 1.17 -9.46
N PHE A 80 1.98 0.66 -8.62
CA PHE A 80 2.65 1.50 -7.63
C PHE A 80 3.73 2.40 -8.25
N GLU A 81 4.40 1.94 -9.30
CA GLU A 81 5.27 2.79 -10.14
C GLU A 81 4.47 3.90 -10.80
N PHE A 82 3.32 3.55 -11.42
CA PHE A 82 2.41 4.53 -12.00
C PHE A 82 2.00 5.61 -10.99
N VAL A 83 1.67 5.23 -9.76
CA VAL A 83 1.29 6.18 -8.69
C VAL A 83 2.42 7.17 -8.40
N LYS A 84 3.68 6.71 -8.37
CA LYS A 84 4.84 7.58 -8.13
C LYS A 84 5.09 8.51 -9.31
N ASP A 85 4.99 7.99 -10.53
CA ASP A 85 5.27 8.74 -11.76
C ASP A 85 4.19 9.78 -12.08
N LYS A 86 2.95 9.51 -11.68
CA LYS A 86 1.77 10.36 -11.94
C LYS A 86 1.18 10.92 -10.67
N ILE A 87 2.01 11.21 -9.67
CA ILE A 87 1.61 11.61 -8.32
C ILE A 87 0.67 12.82 -8.25
N SER A 88 0.66 13.70 -9.25
CA SER A 88 -0.24 14.86 -9.33
C SER A 88 -1.58 14.57 -10.01
N SER A 89 -1.82 13.33 -10.44
CA SER A 89 -3.06 12.92 -11.09
C SER A 89 -4.04 12.37 -10.06
N HIS A 90 -5.30 12.78 -10.15
CA HIS A 90 -6.38 12.16 -9.39
C HIS A 90 -6.47 10.64 -9.64
N TYR A 91 -6.08 10.17 -10.83
CA TYR A 91 -6.04 8.74 -11.11
C TYR A 91 -4.96 8.00 -10.31
N ALA A 92 -3.83 8.65 -9.97
CA ALA A 92 -2.84 8.06 -9.06
C ALA A 92 -3.39 7.89 -7.64
N TYR A 93 -4.23 8.82 -7.17
CA TYR A 93 -4.95 8.67 -5.91
C TYR A 93 -5.87 7.44 -5.92
N ILE A 94 -6.71 7.30 -6.96
CA ILE A 94 -7.60 6.14 -7.11
C ILE A 94 -6.81 4.83 -7.14
N GLN A 95 -5.68 4.82 -7.85
CA GLN A 95 -4.80 3.65 -7.92
C GLN A 95 -4.21 3.29 -6.55
N LEU A 96 -3.77 4.30 -5.78
CA LEU A 96 -3.24 4.10 -4.43
C LEU A 96 -4.31 3.58 -3.46
N ASP A 97 -5.54 4.11 -3.52
CA ASP A 97 -6.65 3.64 -2.69
C ASP A 97 -6.99 2.16 -2.96
N ALA A 98 -7.07 1.81 -4.24
CA ALA A 98 -7.31 0.43 -4.63
C ALA A 98 -6.15 -0.50 -4.19
N LEU A 99 -4.90 -0.04 -4.27
CA LEU A 99 -3.74 -0.77 -3.75
C LEU A 99 -3.86 -1.02 -2.23
N PHE A 100 -4.22 -0.02 -1.43
CA PHE A 100 -4.46 -0.20 0.01
C PHE A 100 -5.59 -1.19 0.28
N THR A 101 -6.72 -1.06 -0.42
CA THR A 101 -7.89 -1.94 -0.28
C THR A 101 -7.54 -3.40 -0.59
N GLU A 102 -6.86 -3.66 -1.69
CA GLU A 102 -6.42 -5.00 -2.08
C GLU A 102 -5.38 -5.58 -1.12
N THR A 103 -4.46 -4.73 -0.65
CA THR A 103 -3.44 -5.10 0.33
C THR A 103 -4.07 -5.49 1.67
N LYS A 104 -5.08 -4.73 2.14
CA LYS A 104 -5.85 -5.04 3.36
C LYS A 104 -6.52 -6.40 3.27
N LYS A 105 -7.15 -6.70 2.13
CA LYS A 105 -7.73 -8.03 1.84
C LYS A 105 -6.67 -9.12 1.85
N LYS A 106 -5.49 -8.85 1.26
CA LYS A 106 -4.37 -9.81 1.22
C LYS A 106 -3.83 -10.11 2.62
N VAL A 107 -3.60 -9.09 3.44
CA VAL A 107 -3.23 -9.24 4.87
C VAL A 107 -4.27 -10.10 5.59
N ALA A 108 -5.56 -9.79 5.40
CA ALA A 108 -6.61 -10.50 6.08
C ALA A 108 -6.62 -12.00 5.76
N ARG A 109 -6.43 -12.35 4.48
CA ARG A 109 -6.31 -13.75 4.03
C ARG A 109 -5.07 -14.43 4.60
N LEU A 110 -3.90 -13.82 4.49
CA LEU A 110 -2.63 -14.41 4.91
C LEU A 110 -2.57 -14.61 6.43
N SER A 111 -3.12 -13.69 7.22
CA SER A 111 -3.20 -13.82 8.68
C SER A 111 -4.06 -15.00 9.17
N ILE A 112 -4.98 -15.51 8.32
CA ILE A 112 -5.79 -16.69 8.64
C ILE A 112 -5.03 -17.96 8.21
N GLN A 113 -4.31 -17.92 7.10
CA GLN A 113 -3.52 -19.06 6.59
C GLN A 113 -2.29 -19.38 7.45
N GLN A 114 -1.79 -18.42 8.23
CA GLN A 114 -0.66 -18.60 9.15
C GLN A 114 -1.09 -19.01 10.57
N LYS A 115 -2.41 -19.09 10.84
CA LYS A 115 -2.96 -19.66 12.07
C LYS A 115 -3.24 -21.14 11.88
#